data_AF-A0A534MWB0-F1
#
_entry.id   AF-A0A534MWB0-F1
#
_cell.length_a   1.000
_cell.length_b   1.000
_cell.length_c   1.000
_cell.angle_alpha   90.00
_cell.angle_beta   90.00
_cell.angle_gamma   90.00
#
_symmetry.space_group_name_H-M   'P 1'
#
loop_
_entity.id
_entity.type
_entity.pdbx_description
1 polymer ?
#
loop_
_entity_poly.entity_id
_entity_poly.type
_entity_poly.pdbx_seq_one_letter_code
_entity_poly.pdbx_strand_id
1 'polypeptide(L)'
;LPSFDAFLLGVKDKSHLVDPGHYKRVYRPQGWLSPVVLVDGRVGGVWSHERKGARLSVRVTPFGRMSPTVRSRIREEVDDLGRFFGAEDASIRFS
;
A
#
# COMPACT_ATOMS: atom_id res chain seq x y z
N LEU A 1 -2.93 -2.62 -2.90
CA LEU A 1 -3.99 -1.95 -3.70
C LEU A 1 -3.59 -0.51 -4.00
N PRO A 2 -3.81 -0.01 -5.23
CA PRO A 2 -3.53 1.37 -5.63
C PRO A 2 -4.49 2.38 -4.95
N SER A 3 -4.22 3.67 -5.15
CA SER A 3 -5.17 4.73 -4.78
C SER A 3 -6.52 4.49 -5.47
N PHE A 4 -7.61 4.84 -4.77
CA PHE A 4 -8.98 4.76 -5.31
C PHE A 4 -9.44 3.36 -5.74
N ASP A 5 -8.80 2.30 -5.24
CA ASP A 5 -9.23 0.94 -5.48
C ASP A 5 -10.68 0.72 -5.03
N ALA A 6 -11.49 0.05 -5.85
CA ALA A 6 -12.91 -0.16 -5.62
C ALA A 6 -13.19 -0.89 -4.30
N PHE A 7 -12.29 -1.78 -3.85
CA PHE A 7 -12.40 -2.48 -2.58
C PHE A 7 -12.49 -1.50 -1.38
N LEU A 8 -11.88 -0.32 -1.51
CA LEU A 8 -11.84 0.69 -0.46
C LEU A 8 -13.02 1.68 -0.53
N LEU A 9 -13.83 1.67 -1.58
CA LEU A 9 -14.89 2.65 -1.80
C LEU A 9 -16.27 2.14 -1.37
N GLY A 10 -16.60 0.88 -1.65
CA GLY A 10 -17.98 0.35 -1.70
C GLY A 10 -18.78 0.19 -0.39
N VAL A 11 -18.34 0.73 0.74
CA VAL A 11 -18.99 0.52 2.06
C VAL A 11 -18.92 1.79 2.93
N LYS A 12 -20.02 2.21 3.55
CA LYS A 12 -20.05 3.44 4.37
C LYS A 12 -19.21 3.31 5.64
N ASP A 13 -19.39 2.23 6.37
CA ASP A 13 -18.56 1.92 7.54
C ASP A 13 -17.27 1.24 7.08
N LYS A 14 -16.12 1.82 7.48
CA LYS A 14 -14.78 1.34 7.13
C LYS A 14 -14.08 0.62 8.29
N SER A 15 -14.69 0.50 9.47
CA SER A 15 -14.07 -0.09 10.67
C SER A 15 -13.59 -1.54 10.50
N HIS A 16 -14.27 -2.30 9.63
CA HIS A 16 -13.87 -3.66 9.26
C HIS A 16 -12.66 -3.70 8.31
N LEU A 17 -12.37 -2.61 7.58
CA LEU A 17 -11.24 -2.51 6.65
C LEU A 17 -10.03 -1.83 7.30
N VAL A 18 -10.27 -0.73 8.00
CA VAL A 18 -9.24 0.15 8.55
C VAL A 18 -9.51 0.36 10.03
N ASP A 19 -8.47 0.18 10.85
CA ASP A 19 -8.54 0.61 12.24
C ASP A 19 -8.89 2.12 12.32
N PRO A 20 -9.88 2.54 13.14
CA PRO A 20 -10.29 3.93 13.25
C PRO A 20 -9.15 4.91 13.52
N GLY A 21 -8.11 4.50 14.27
CA GLY A 21 -6.92 5.30 14.56
C GLY A 21 -6.05 5.60 13.34
N HIS A 22 -6.24 4.87 12.23
CA HIS A 22 -5.51 5.07 10.98
C HIS A 22 -6.39 5.54 9.83
N TYR A 23 -7.69 5.75 10.06
CA TYR A 23 -8.65 6.15 9.03
C TYR A 23 -8.15 7.34 8.19
N LYS A 24 -7.67 8.41 8.85
CA LYS A 24 -7.20 9.64 8.18
C LYS A 24 -5.88 9.49 7.41
N ARG A 25 -5.16 8.36 7.57
CA ARG A 25 -3.97 8.04 6.77
C ARG A 25 -4.36 7.41 5.42
N VAL A 26 -5.49 6.70 5.40
CA VAL A 26 -6.06 6.06 4.20
C VAL A 26 -6.99 7.03 3.47
N TYR A 27 -8.00 7.56 4.15
CA TYR A 27 -8.98 8.52 3.64
C TYR A 27 -8.59 9.93 4.05
N ARG A 28 -7.87 10.63 3.17
CA ARG A 28 -7.30 11.96 3.42
C ARG A 28 -8.27 13.07 3.03
N PRO A 29 -8.03 14.33 3.50
CA PRO A 29 -8.82 15.48 3.09
C PRO A 29 -8.87 15.64 1.56
N GLN A 30 -9.89 16.37 1.08
CA GLN A 30 -10.10 16.64 -0.35
C GLN A 30 -10.35 15.36 -1.18
N GLY A 31 -10.94 14.34 -0.55
CA GLY A 31 -11.33 13.10 -1.21
C GLY A 31 -10.16 12.19 -1.61
N TRP A 32 -8.93 12.48 -1.14
CA TRP A 32 -7.77 11.69 -1.52
C TRP A 32 -7.75 10.33 -0.81
N LEU A 33 -7.71 9.24 -1.58
CA LEU A 33 -7.58 7.88 -1.07
C LEU A 33 -6.17 7.35 -1.31
N SER A 34 -5.41 7.14 -0.24
CA SER A 34 -4.04 6.63 -0.30
C SER A 34 -3.99 5.19 -0.84
N PRO A 35 -2.92 4.78 -1.55
CA PRO A 35 -2.63 3.38 -1.79
C PRO A 35 -2.41 2.64 -0.47
N VAL A 36 -2.90 1.40 -0.38
CA VAL A 36 -2.85 0.60 0.85
C VAL A 36 -2.19 -0.76 0.65
N VAL A 37 -1.52 -1.20 1.71
CA VAL A 37 -1.12 -2.60 1.88
C VAL A 37 -2.28 -3.31 2.54
N LEU A 38 -2.88 -4.25 1.82
CA LEU A 38 -3.98 -5.09 2.31
C LEU A 38 -3.40 -6.42 2.79
N VAL A 39 -3.69 -6.79 4.03
CA VAL A 39 -3.26 -8.04 4.66
C VAL A 39 -4.51 -8.70 5.23
N ASP A 40 -4.83 -9.90 4.77
CA ASP A 40 -5.99 -10.68 5.23
C ASP A 40 -7.30 -9.88 5.27
N GLY A 41 -7.53 -9.07 4.22
CA GLY A 41 -8.74 -8.25 4.08
C GLY A 41 -8.74 -6.95 4.90
N ARG A 42 -7.67 -6.64 5.65
CA ARG A 42 -7.52 -5.40 6.43
C ARG A 42 -6.37 -4.55 5.97
N VAL A 43 -6.49 -3.24 6.12
CA VAL A 43 -5.42 -2.29 5.80
C VAL A 43 -4.36 -2.32 6.89
N GLY A 44 -3.18 -2.83 6.54
CA GLY A 44 -2.01 -2.91 7.41
C GLY A 44 -1.01 -1.75 7.27
N GLY A 45 -1.22 -0.86 6.30
CA GLY A 45 -0.35 0.27 6.04
C GLY A 45 -0.72 1.02 4.77
N VAL A 46 -0.04 2.13 4.53
CA VAL A 46 -0.08 2.86 3.24
C VAL A 46 1.21 2.66 2.49
N TRP A 47 1.17 2.82 1.18
CA TRP A 47 2.36 2.82 0.36
C TRP A 47 2.35 3.95 -0.67
N SER A 48 3.53 4.25 -1.19
CA SER A 48 3.75 5.15 -2.32
C SER A 48 4.86 4.61 -3.19
N HIS A 49 4.99 5.12 -4.40
CA HIS A 49 6.10 4.80 -5.27
C HIS A 49 6.63 6.04 -5.98
N GLU A 50 7.90 5.99 -6.38
CA GLU A 50 8.56 6.95 -7.24
C GLU A 50 9.26 6.21 -8.37
N ARG A 51 9.28 6.81 -9.56
CA ARG A 51 9.96 6.26 -10.74
C ARG A 51 11.04 7.22 -11.21
N LYS A 52 12.22 6.68 -11.52
CA LYS A 52 13.33 7.44 -12.12
C LYS A 52 14.01 6.59 -13.19
N GLY A 53 13.70 6.88 -14.45
CA GLY A 53 14.11 6.01 -15.56
C GLY A 53 13.54 4.59 -15.38
N ALA A 54 14.40 3.58 -15.48
CA ALA A 54 14.04 2.17 -15.27
C ALA A 54 14.03 1.74 -13.80
N ARG A 55 14.14 2.66 -12.83
CA ARG A 55 14.11 2.34 -11.40
C ARG A 55 12.76 2.66 -10.77
N LEU A 56 12.24 1.71 -9.99
CA LEU A 56 11.07 1.85 -9.14
C LEU A 56 11.49 1.84 -7.66
N SER A 57 11.08 2.85 -6.91
CA SER A 57 11.26 2.90 -5.46
C SER A 57 9.90 2.90 -4.78
N VAL A 58 9.62 1.86 -4.00
CA VAL A 58 8.39 1.71 -3.22
C VAL A 58 8.67 1.99 -1.75
N ARG A 59 7.81 2.82 -1.15
CA ARG A 59 7.82 3.06 0.30
C ARG A 59 6.56 2.48 0.90
N VAL A 60 6.72 1.69 1.95
CA VAL A 60 5.63 1.19 2.78
C VAL A 60 5.74 1.81 4.16
N THR A 61 4.65 2.40 4.65
CA THR A 61 4.54 2.86 6.03
C THR A 61 3.52 1.99 6.77
N PRO A 62 3.99 0.97 7.52
CA PRO A 62 3.11 0.09 8.28
C PRO A 62 2.33 0.85 9.36
N PHE A 63 1.18 0.31 9.71
CA PHE A 63 0.38 0.78 10.85
C PHE A 63 0.75 0.07 12.15
N GLY A 64 1.40 -1.09 12.05
CA GLY A 64 1.96 -1.83 13.17
C GLY A 64 3.09 -2.75 12.71
N ARG A 65 3.53 -3.65 13.60
CA ARG A 65 4.54 -4.66 13.24
C ARG A 65 3.96 -5.60 12.17
N MET A 66 4.72 -5.80 11.09
CA MET A 66 4.42 -6.80 10.06
C MET A 66 5.30 -8.02 10.29
N SER A 67 4.73 -9.21 10.15
CA SER A 67 5.49 -10.46 10.24
C SER A 67 6.54 -10.55 9.12
N PRO A 68 7.61 -11.35 9.30
CA PRO A 68 8.56 -11.62 8.23
C PRO A 68 7.90 -12.14 6.95
N THR A 69 6.88 -12.99 7.08
CA THR A 69 6.09 -13.53 5.96
C THR A 69 5.36 -12.43 5.19
N VAL A 70 4.67 -11.51 5.89
CA VAL A 70 3.99 -10.38 5.25
C VAL A 70 5.01 -9.50 4.53
N ARG A 71 6.16 -9.21 5.15
CA ARG A 71 7.23 -8.44 4.50
C ARG A 71 7.80 -9.14 3.26
N SER A 72 7.87 -10.47 3.24
CA SER A 72 8.27 -11.24 2.05
C SER A 72 7.28 -11.07 0.92
N ARG A 73 5.98 -11.27 1.18
CA ARG A 73 4.94 -11.11 0.18
C ARG A 73 4.87 -9.69 -0.38
N ILE A 74 5.07 -8.68 0.47
CA ILE A 74 5.13 -7.29 -0.02
C ILE A 74 6.31 -7.09 -1.00
N ARG A 75 7.46 -7.77 -0.82
CA ARG A 75 8.56 -7.70 -1.80
C ARG A 75 8.16 -8.32 -3.13
N GLU A 76 7.50 -9.48 -3.11
CA GLU A 76 6.98 -10.13 -4.32
C GLU A 76 6.02 -9.20 -5.08
N GLU A 77 5.12 -8.52 -4.36
CA GLU A 77 4.22 -7.51 -4.96
C GLU A 77 4.97 -6.30 -5.54
N VAL A 78 6.10 -5.90 -4.95
CA VAL A 78 6.95 -4.82 -5.48
C VAL A 78 7.68 -5.25 -6.74
N ASP A 79 8.13 -6.50 -6.81
CA ASP A 79 8.72 -7.07 -8.03
C ASP A 79 7.68 -7.10 -9.16
N ASP A 80 6.44 -7.47 -8.85
CA ASP A 80 5.32 -7.45 -9.79
C ASP A 80 4.96 -6.04 -10.27
N LEU A 81 4.96 -5.06 -9.35
CA LEU A 81 4.84 -3.64 -9.73
C LEU A 81 6.00 -3.20 -10.63
N GLY A 82 7.22 -3.69 -10.37
CA GLY A 82 8.39 -3.48 -11.20
C GLY A 82 8.15 -3.97 -12.63
N ARG A 83 7.70 -5.22 -12.78
CA ARG A 83 7.32 -5.81 -14.09
C ARG A 83 6.24 -4.98 -14.79
N PHE A 84 5.19 -4.58 -14.06
CA PHE A 84 4.10 -3.76 -14.61
C PHE A 84 4.59 -2.41 -15.13
N PHE A 85 5.49 -1.75 -14.40
CA PHE A 85 6.04 -0.44 -14.80
C PHE A 85 7.22 -0.52 -15.78
N GLY A 86 7.65 -1.73 -16.18
CA GLY A 86 8.83 -1.94 -17.01
C GLY A 86 10.11 -1.47 -16.32
N ALA A 87 10.18 -1.58 -14.99
CA ALA A 87 11.38 -1.28 -14.23
C ALA A 87 12.36 -2.46 -14.28
N GLU A 88 13.65 -2.16 -14.45
CA GLU A 88 14.73 -3.15 -14.37
C GLU A 88 15.15 -3.40 -12.92
N ASP A 89 14.91 -2.41 -12.05
CA ASP A 89 15.25 -2.46 -10.63
C ASP A 89 14.08 -1.90 -9.81
N ALA A 90 13.54 -2.74 -8.93
CA ALA A 90 12.49 -2.39 -8.00
C ALA A 90 13.02 -2.54 -6.57
N SER A 91 12.89 -1.48 -5.78
CA SER A 91 13.34 -1.47 -4.39
C SER A 91 12.20 -1.13 -3.45
N ILE A 92 12.28 -1.65 -2.22
CA ILE A 92 11.32 -1.34 -1.16
C ILE A 92 12.01 -0.83 0.10
N ARG A 93 11.40 0.18 0.73
CA ARG A 93 11.73 0.62 2.09
C ARG A 93 10.50 0.59 2.99
N PHE A 94 10.67 0.05 4.20
CA PHE A 94 9.70 0.17 5.28
C PHE A 94 10.10 1.36 6.17
N SER A 95 9.16 2.28 6.43
CA SER A 95 9.35 3.46 7.29
C SER A 95 8.37 3.48 8.45
#